data_AF-A0A6J2YL28-F1
#
_entry.id   AF-A0A6J2YL28-F1
#
_cell.length_a   1.000
_cell.length_b   1.000
_cell.length_c   1.000
_cell.angle_alpha   90.00
_cell.angle_beta   90.00
_cell.angle_gamma   90.00
#
_symmetry.space_group_name_H-M   'P 1'
#
loop_
_entity.id
_entity.type
_entity.pdbx_description
1 polymer ?
#
loop_
_entity_poly.entity_id
_entity_poly.type
_entity_poly.pdbx_seq_one_letter_code
_entity_poly.pdbx_strand_id
1 'polypeptide(L)'
;MLNSIKTNNVSDLSFTFPVRAVYAANSTANLTTLLEGVSGSTLTIWSGEDDKVNVTNLRSLLEKVKLSKTYIDVPEALLNEIHLDTISSASLSSLSWVTMGVMLLFTFIFRL
;
A
#
# COMPACT_ATOMS: atom_id res chain seq x y z
N MET A 1 17.12 -13.20 -3.16
CA MET A 1 16.54 -12.52 -1.99
C MET A 1 15.60 -13.43 -1.20
N LEU A 2 14.44 -13.83 -1.74
CA LEU A 2 13.49 -14.72 -1.03
C LEU A 2 14.14 -16.01 -0.50
N ASN A 3 14.98 -16.65 -1.30
CA ASN A 3 15.71 -17.84 -0.86
C ASN A 3 16.58 -17.55 0.38
N SER A 4 17.32 -16.44 0.36
CA SER A 4 18.15 -16.01 1.49
C SER A 4 17.32 -15.76 2.75
N ILE A 5 16.16 -15.12 2.63
CA ILE A 5 15.24 -14.88 3.77
C ILE A 5 14.76 -16.21 4.36
N LYS A 6 14.37 -17.16 3.50
CA LYS A 6 13.90 -18.49 3.92
C LYS A 6 15.02 -19.32 4.56
N THR A 7 16.20 -19.36 3.95
CA THR A 7 17.35 -20.14 4.44
C THR A 7 17.88 -19.61 5.78
N ASN A 8 17.71 -18.31 6.06
CA ASN A 8 18.12 -17.73 7.34
C ASN A 8 16.99 -17.70 8.39
N ASN A 9 15.83 -18.32 8.11
CA ASN A 9 14.70 -18.42 9.04
C ASN A 9 14.21 -17.06 9.60
N VAL A 10 14.27 -16.01 8.78
CA VAL A 10 13.81 -14.66 9.16
C VAL A 10 12.46 -14.28 8.55
N SER A 11 11.78 -15.21 7.88
CA SER A 11 10.50 -14.95 7.19
C SER A 11 9.35 -14.50 8.11
N ASP A 12 9.41 -14.85 9.40
CA ASP A 12 8.37 -14.54 10.39
C ASP A 12 8.61 -13.18 11.09
N LEU A 13 9.71 -12.51 10.79
CA LEU A 13 10.02 -11.18 11.31
C LEU A 13 9.35 -10.11 10.45
N SER A 14 8.90 -9.04 11.09
CA SER A 14 8.46 -7.83 10.38
C SER A 14 9.67 -6.98 10.00
N PHE A 15 9.86 -6.73 8.71
CA PHE A 15 10.85 -5.79 8.22
C PHE A 15 10.33 -4.99 7.04
N THR A 16 10.85 -3.77 6.90
CA THR A 16 10.54 -2.88 5.78
C THR A 16 11.65 -2.94 4.74
N PHE A 17 11.29 -3.05 3.46
CA PHE A 17 12.27 -3.00 2.37
C PHE A 17 12.40 -1.56 1.85
N PRO A 18 13.56 -0.90 2.03
CA PRO A 18 13.80 0.38 1.41
C PRO A 18 14.07 0.21 -0.08
N VAL A 19 13.29 0.87 -0.92
CA VAL A 19 13.44 0.84 -2.39
C VAL A 19 13.39 2.26 -2.92
N ARG A 20 14.36 2.60 -3.76
CA ARG A 20 14.41 3.92 -4.39
C ARG A 20 13.26 4.07 -5.40
N ALA A 21 12.57 5.21 -5.40
CA ALA A 21 11.35 5.44 -6.17
C ALA A 21 11.53 5.20 -7.68
N VAL A 22 12.68 5.57 -8.24
CA VAL A 22 13.04 5.33 -9.65
C VAL A 22 12.97 3.84 -10.00
N TYR A 23 13.43 2.97 -9.11
CA TYR A 23 13.40 1.52 -9.32
C TYR A 23 12.05 0.92 -8.94
N ALA A 24 11.44 1.42 -7.86
CA ALA A 24 10.15 0.96 -7.39
C ALA A 24 9.08 1.09 -8.47
N ALA A 25 9.01 2.26 -9.11
CA ALA A 25 8.09 2.56 -10.20
C ALA A 25 8.19 1.57 -11.37
N ASN A 26 9.34 0.91 -11.57
CA ASN A 26 9.56 -0.02 -12.68
C ASN A 26 9.59 -1.49 -12.26
N SER A 27 9.32 -1.79 -10.97
CA SER A 27 9.53 -3.14 -10.39
C SER A 27 8.26 -3.69 -9.73
N THR A 28 7.08 -3.26 -10.16
CA THR A 28 5.81 -3.58 -9.51
C THR A 28 5.57 -5.07 -9.30
N ALA A 29 5.83 -5.89 -10.33
CA ALA A 29 5.66 -7.34 -10.23
C ALA A 29 6.60 -7.95 -9.18
N ASN A 30 7.89 -7.62 -9.24
CA ASN A 30 8.90 -8.13 -8.33
C ASN A 30 8.65 -7.73 -6.87
N LEU A 31 8.27 -6.48 -6.64
CA LEU A 31 7.98 -5.97 -5.29
C LEU A 31 6.71 -6.60 -4.72
N THR A 32 5.68 -6.81 -5.54
CA THR A 32 4.48 -7.53 -5.12
C THR A 32 4.82 -8.95 -4.69
N THR A 33 5.57 -9.70 -5.52
CA THR A 33 6.02 -11.06 -5.21
C THR A 33 6.90 -11.12 -3.96
N LEU A 34 7.74 -10.10 -3.74
CA LEU A 34 8.59 -10.02 -2.54
C LEU A 34 7.75 -9.90 -1.27
N LEU A 35 6.76 -9.00 -1.26
CA LEU A 35 5.89 -8.78 -0.10
C LEU A 35 4.97 -9.97 0.17
N GLU A 36 4.45 -10.60 -0.88
CA GLU A 36 3.65 -11.84 -0.75
C GLU A 36 4.50 -13.00 -0.22
N GLY A 37 5.79 -13.05 -0.58
CA GLY A 37 6.73 -14.08 -0.12
C GLY A 37 7.26 -13.89 1.30
N VAL A 38 7.01 -12.74 1.92
CA VAL A 38 7.50 -12.37 3.26
C VAL A 38 6.35 -11.75 4.05
N SER A 39 5.63 -12.58 4.79
CA SER A 39 4.48 -12.14 5.58
C SER A 39 4.87 -11.02 6.57
N GLY A 40 3.99 -10.06 6.76
CA GLY A 40 4.22 -8.95 7.69
C GLY A 40 5.18 -7.86 7.19
N SER A 41 5.84 -8.05 6.04
CA SER A 41 6.74 -7.04 5.47
C SER A 41 6.02 -5.80 4.92
N THR A 42 6.77 -4.71 4.81
CA THR A 42 6.34 -3.40 4.29
C THR A 42 7.37 -2.84 3.31
N LEU A 43 7.03 -1.78 2.59
CA LEU A 43 7.97 -1.01 1.77
C LEU A 43 8.25 0.35 2.38
N THR A 44 9.48 0.83 2.21
CA THR A 44 9.80 2.26 2.31
C THR A 44 10.24 2.72 0.93
N ILE A 45 9.44 3.58 0.29
CA ILE A 45 9.79 4.17 -1.00
C ILE A 45 10.45 5.52 -0.74
N TRP A 46 11.71 5.65 -1.15
CA TRP A 46 12.48 6.87 -0.94
C TRP A 46 13.03 7.46 -2.25
N SER A 47 13.21 8.78 -2.30
CA SER A 47 13.70 9.48 -3.50
C SER A 47 14.57 10.68 -3.12
N GLY A 48 15.56 11.00 -3.97
CA GLY A 48 16.25 12.29 -3.90
C GLY A 48 15.59 13.33 -4.81
N GLU A 49 16.01 14.60 -4.71
CA GLU A 49 15.52 15.71 -5.54
C GLU A 49 15.81 15.51 -7.04
N ASP A 50 16.97 14.92 -7.37
CA ASP A 50 17.39 14.74 -8.77
C ASP A 50 16.79 13.50 -9.45
N ASP A 51 15.93 12.76 -8.75
CA ASP A 51 15.39 11.50 -9.25
C ASP A 51 14.23 11.70 -10.22
N LYS A 52 14.43 11.19 -11.43
CA LYS A 52 13.39 11.16 -12.47
C LYS A 52 12.50 9.94 -12.28
N VAL A 53 11.47 10.11 -11.46
CA VAL A 53 10.51 9.06 -11.13
C VAL A 53 9.34 9.08 -12.13
N ASN A 54 8.95 7.91 -12.64
CA ASN A 54 7.71 7.78 -13.39
C ASN A 54 6.54 7.76 -12.40
N VAL A 55 5.90 8.91 -12.20
CA VAL A 55 4.81 9.10 -11.23
C VAL A 55 3.63 8.16 -11.51
N THR A 56 3.24 7.99 -12.78
CA THR A 56 2.14 7.10 -13.16
C THR A 56 2.40 5.67 -12.69
N ASN A 57 3.57 5.12 -12.98
CA ASN A 57 3.88 3.76 -12.57
C ASN A 57 4.04 3.63 -11.05
N LEU A 58 4.60 4.65 -10.39
CA LEU A 58 4.71 4.68 -8.92
C LEU A 58 3.32 4.66 -8.27
N ARG A 59 2.35 5.41 -8.79
CA ARG A 59 0.97 5.37 -8.32
C ARG A 59 0.35 3.99 -8.49
N SER A 60 0.53 3.36 -9.66
CA SER A 60 0.05 1.99 -9.89
C SER A 60 0.67 0.98 -8.92
N LEU A 61 1.93 1.16 -8.53
CA LEU A 61 2.56 0.35 -7.48
C LEU A 61 1.88 0.57 -6.13
N LEU A 62 1.68 1.82 -5.71
CA LEU A 62 1.07 2.17 -4.41
C LEU A 62 -0.37 1.67 -4.28
N GLU A 63 -1.15 1.73 -5.37
CA GLU A 63 -2.49 1.17 -5.44
C GLU A 63 -2.47 -0.37 -5.28
N LYS A 64 -1.51 -1.04 -5.93
CA LYS A 64 -1.42 -2.50 -5.91
C LYS A 64 -0.90 -3.06 -4.58
N VAL A 65 0.16 -2.47 -4.03
CA VAL A 65 0.77 -2.90 -2.75
C VAL A 65 -0.04 -2.42 -1.54
N LYS A 66 -0.94 -1.45 -1.75
CA LYS A 66 -1.69 -0.67 -0.76
C LYS A 66 -0.80 0.32 -0.02
N LEU A 67 -1.32 1.54 0.13
CA LEU A 67 -0.66 2.63 0.85
C LEU A 67 -0.41 2.27 2.33
N SER A 68 -1.27 1.48 2.96
CA SER A 68 -1.11 1.03 4.36
C SER A 68 0.09 0.12 4.61
N LYS A 69 0.71 -0.40 3.55
CA LYS A 69 1.94 -1.23 3.60
C LYS A 69 3.18 -0.47 3.12
N THR A 70 3.07 0.83 2.88
CA THR A 70 4.13 1.64 2.28
C THR A 70 4.39 2.92 3.06
N TYR A 71 5.62 3.11 3.51
CA TYR A 71 6.14 4.39 3.99
C TYR A 71 6.72 5.17 2.81
N ILE A 72 6.44 6.46 2.72
CA ILE A 72 6.88 7.31 1.61
C ILE A 72 7.79 8.40 2.16
N ASP A 73 9.01 8.47 1.64
CA ASP A 73 10.06 9.42 2.00
C ASP A 73 10.63 10.07 0.73
N VAL A 74 9.87 11.01 0.17
CA VAL A 74 10.19 11.64 -1.13
C VAL A 74 10.09 13.16 -1.04
N PRO A 75 10.78 13.90 -1.93
CA PRO A 75 10.66 15.35 -2.01
C PRO A 75 9.22 15.83 -2.16
N GLU A 76 8.92 17.01 -1.62
CA GLU A 76 7.57 17.58 -1.62
C GLU A 76 6.99 17.72 -3.04
N ALA A 77 7.83 18.09 -4.02
CA ALA A 77 7.42 18.17 -5.42
C ALA A 77 6.88 16.82 -5.94
N LEU A 78 7.62 15.73 -5.71
CA LEU A 78 7.19 14.39 -6.10
C LEU A 78 5.98 13.93 -5.29
N LEU A 79 5.94 14.23 -3.98
CA LEU A 79 4.81 13.88 -3.12
C LEU A 79 3.50 14.51 -3.63
N ASN A 80 3.56 15.77 -4.05
CA ASN A 80 2.42 16.50 -4.60
C ASN A 80 1.94 15.89 -5.94
N GLU A 81 2.85 15.46 -6.81
CA GLU A 81 2.50 14.80 -8.08
C GLU A 81 1.85 13.41 -7.88
N ILE A 82 2.20 12.71 -6.81
CA ILE A 82 1.64 11.38 -6.51
C ILE A 82 0.16 11.45 -6.07
N HIS A 83 -0.33 12.59 -5.55
CA HIS A 83 -1.67 12.79 -4.97
C HIS A 83 -2.19 11.60 -4.15
N LEU A 84 -1.55 11.35 -3.00
CA LEU A 84 -1.84 10.20 -2.12
C LEU A 84 -3.26 10.19 -1.55
N ASP A 85 -3.86 11.35 -1.33
CA ASP A 85 -5.22 11.56 -0.84
C ASP A 85 -6.27 10.85 -1.73
N THR A 86 -6.03 10.88 -3.05
CA THR A 86 -6.92 10.26 -4.03
C THR A 86 -6.83 8.73 -3.97
N ILE A 87 -5.64 8.18 -3.66
CA ILE A 87 -5.41 6.74 -3.52
C ILE A 87 -6.09 6.19 -2.26
N SER A 88 -6.04 6.92 -1.14
CA SER A 88 -6.68 6.49 0.11
C SER A 88 -8.22 6.51 0.06
N SER A 89 -8.80 7.41 -0.72
CA SER A 89 -10.25 7.65 -0.75
C SER A 89 -11.06 6.60 -1.52
N ALA A 90 -10.40 5.82 -2.38
CA ALA A 90 -11.04 4.79 -3.21
C ALA A 90 -11.56 3.57 -2.40
N SER A 91 -11.28 3.49 -1.10
CA SER A 91 -11.60 2.34 -0.24
C SER A 91 -12.96 2.41 0.48
N LEU A 92 -13.79 3.46 0.29
CA LEU A 92 -15.02 3.66 1.07
C LEU A 92 -16.33 3.44 0.28
N SER A 93 -16.29 2.95 -0.94
CA SER A 93 -17.49 2.77 -1.77
C SER A 93 -18.08 1.36 -1.66
N SER A 94 -18.92 1.11 -0.63
CA SER A 94 -20.20 0.37 -0.77
C SER A 94 -20.94 0.23 0.58
N LEU A 95 -21.42 1.34 1.15
CA LEU A 95 -22.51 1.26 2.12
C LEU A 95 -23.81 1.05 1.33
N SER A 96 -24.20 -0.20 1.15
CA SER A 96 -25.43 -0.53 0.43
C SER A 96 -26.67 -0.14 1.27
N TRP A 97 -27.74 0.33 0.62
CA TRP A 97 -28.98 0.70 1.32
C TRP A 97 -29.62 -0.48 2.07
N VAL A 98 -29.28 -1.72 1.69
CA VAL A 98 -29.70 -2.94 2.38
C VAL A 98 -29.09 -3.02 3.79
N THR A 99 -27.81 -2.68 3.96
CA THR A 99 -27.17 -2.73 5.29
C THR A 99 -27.70 -1.64 6.23
N MET A 100 -28.11 -0.49 5.69
CA MET A 100 -28.74 0.58 6.48
C MET A 100 -30.14 0.18 6.97
N GLY A 101 -30.92 -0.49 6.12
CA GLY A 101 -32.27 -0.97 6.47
C GLY A 101 -32.28 -2.04 7.58
N VAL A 102 -31.30 -2.95 7.57
CA VAL A 102 -31.17 -4.00 8.60
C VAL A 102 -30.77 -3.43 9.96
N MET A 103 -29.89 -2.43 10.00
CA MET A 103 -29.51 -1.72 11.23
C MET A 103 -30.71 -1.02 11.89
N LEU A 104 -31.54 -0.33 11.09
CA LEU A 104 -32.72 0.36 11.60
C LEU A 104 -33.75 -0.63 12.19
N LEU A 105 -33.98 -1.77 11.53
CA LEU A 105 -34.85 -2.84 12.04
C LEU A 105 -34.31 -3.45 13.35
N PHE A 106 -33.00 -3.68 13.44
CA PHE A 106 -32.38 -4.20 14.67
C PHE A 106 -32.55 -3.25 15.86
N THR A 107 -32.38 -1.94 15.63
CA THR A 107 -32.58 -0.95 16.71
C THR A 107 -34.03 -0.81 17.15
N PHE A 108 -35.00 -1.10 16.27
CA PHE A 108 -36.43 -1.08 16.61
C PHE A 108 -36.86 -2.33 17.39
N ILE A 109 -36.34 -3.50 17.02
CA ILE A 109 -36.65 -4.78 17.70
C ILE A 109 -36.11 -4.82 19.14
N PHE A 110 -34.94 -4.23 19.39
CA PHE A 110 -34.34 -4.20 20.73
C PHE A 110 -34.88 -3.08 21.65
N ARG A 111 -35.75 -2.20 21.14
CA ARG A 111 -36.34 -1.09 21.90
C ARG A 111 -37.80 -1.33 22.34
N LEU A 112 -38.37 -2.49 22.05
CA LEU A 112 -39.70 -2.95 22.48
C LEU A 112 -39.55 -4.02 23.57
#